data_AF-A0AA95K4E9-F1
#
_entry.id   AF-A0AA95K4E9-F1
#
_cell.length_a   1.000
_cell.length_b   1.000
_cell.length_c   1.000
_cell.angle_alpha   90.00
_cell.angle_beta   90.00
_cell.angle_gamma   90.00
#
_symmetry.space_group_name_H-M   'P 1'
#
loop_
_entity.id
_entity.type
_entity.pdbx_description
1 polymer ?
#
loop_
_entity_poly.entity_id
_entity_poly.type
_entity_poly.pdbx_seq_one_letter_code
_entity_poly.pdbx_strand_id
1 'polypeptide(L)'
;MKKAPNVKKLPKDPLSEAIIFAGDEAWTHAKNWQNDNPANDEIPPVVLAEKQLSELDNLIIVNQGQRYASVYRAGTLTEAQTTAIATKLALAGVKKALFYAADYALLEDWTSQLPRLKSDAESGNSLVVKAPYEEINLLQMADNEKALLLAARYEGLAIHPDSEAFYRYVSGVWEKISPLELSREMGNIYRQYNTNFSKRTVNNVVEALKIIVPVLGEPCKEVIPFANVNDH
;
A
#
# COMPACT_ATOMS: atom_id res chain seq x y z
N MET A 1 9.29 13.16 -4.63
CA MET A 1 10.23 12.89 -3.51
C MET A 1 11.40 12.02 -3.96
N LYS A 2 12.51 11.96 -3.18
CA LYS A 2 13.68 11.13 -3.51
C LYS A 2 13.37 9.65 -3.24
N LYS A 3 13.85 8.75 -4.12
CA LYS A 3 13.72 7.30 -3.93
C LYS A 3 15.00 6.72 -3.33
N ALA A 4 14.87 5.76 -2.43
CA ALA A 4 15.99 4.97 -1.94
C ALA A 4 16.62 4.16 -3.09
N PRO A 5 17.90 3.76 -2.96
CA PRO A 5 18.54 2.83 -3.88
C PRO A 5 17.65 1.62 -4.19
N ASN A 6 17.63 1.21 -5.46
CA ASN A 6 16.91 0.04 -5.98
C ASN A 6 15.37 0.05 -5.88
N VAL A 7 14.72 1.04 -5.28
CA VAL A 7 13.24 1.14 -5.26
C VAL A 7 12.65 1.13 -6.68
N LYS A 8 13.31 1.78 -7.64
CA LYS A 8 12.87 1.78 -9.06
C LYS A 8 12.96 0.41 -9.74
N LYS A 9 13.70 -0.53 -9.15
CA LYS A 9 13.93 -1.88 -9.67
C LYS A 9 13.01 -2.92 -9.02
N LEU A 10 12.28 -2.55 -7.96
CA LEU A 10 11.26 -3.43 -7.38
C LEU A 10 10.22 -3.79 -8.43
N PRO A 11 9.65 -5.02 -8.37
CA PRO A 11 8.55 -5.42 -9.23
C PRO A 11 7.42 -4.40 -9.21
N LYS A 12 6.72 -4.30 -10.35
CA LYS A 12 5.49 -3.51 -10.44
C LYS A 12 4.30 -4.23 -9.82
N ASP A 13 4.38 -5.55 -9.69
CA ASP A 13 3.36 -6.36 -9.04
C ASP A 13 3.33 -6.05 -7.53
N PRO A 14 2.21 -5.53 -7.00
CA PRO A 14 2.08 -5.19 -5.58
C PRO A 14 2.20 -6.38 -4.63
N LEU A 15 1.99 -7.61 -5.12
CA LEU A 15 2.06 -8.85 -4.32
C LEU A 15 3.49 -9.40 -4.19
N SER A 16 4.41 -8.96 -5.04
CA SER A 16 5.83 -9.30 -4.92
C SER A 16 6.39 -8.73 -3.61
N GLU A 17 7.35 -9.40 -2.97
CA GLU A 17 7.93 -8.92 -1.72
C GLU A 17 9.04 -7.90 -1.95
N ALA A 18 9.02 -6.78 -1.20
CA ALA A 18 10.12 -5.83 -1.21
C ALA A 18 11.16 -6.19 -0.13
N ILE A 19 12.36 -6.54 -0.55
CA ILE A 19 13.50 -6.83 0.35
C ILE A 19 14.27 -5.53 0.63
N ILE A 20 14.48 -5.23 1.91
CA ILE A 20 15.13 -3.99 2.38
C ILE A 20 16.23 -4.33 3.39
N PHE A 21 17.46 -3.88 3.16
CA PHE A 21 18.53 -3.90 4.16
C PHE A 21 18.71 -2.51 4.76
N ALA A 22 18.78 -2.41 6.09
CA ALA A 22 18.87 -1.14 6.81
C ALA A 22 19.91 -1.18 7.93
N GLY A 23 20.78 -0.16 7.97
CA GLY A 23 21.86 0.00 8.94
C GLY A 23 23.19 0.41 8.29
N ASP A 24 24.24 0.57 9.09
CA ASP A 24 25.59 0.97 8.64
C ASP A 24 26.23 -0.06 7.70
N GLU A 25 25.86 -1.34 7.80
CA GLU A 25 26.36 -2.43 6.94
C GLU A 25 25.40 -2.80 5.80
N ALA A 26 24.34 -2.01 5.56
CA ALA A 26 23.28 -2.35 4.60
C ALA A 26 23.77 -2.63 3.17
N TRP A 27 24.78 -1.91 2.70
CA TRP A 27 25.37 -2.15 1.37
C TRP A 27 26.08 -3.49 1.26
N THR A 28 26.79 -3.90 2.31
CA THR A 28 27.50 -5.17 2.36
C THR A 28 26.52 -6.33 2.28
N HIS A 29 25.48 -6.30 3.11
CA HIS A 29 24.45 -7.33 3.11
C HIS A 29 23.66 -7.38 1.79
N ALA A 30 23.29 -6.23 1.23
CA ALA A 30 22.58 -6.19 -0.05
C ALA A 30 23.42 -6.73 -1.23
N LYS A 31 24.75 -6.56 -1.18
CA LYS A 31 25.67 -7.14 -2.17
C LYS A 31 25.80 -8.65 -1.99
N ASN A 32 25.94 -9.12 -0.75
CA ASN A 32 26.00 -10.56 -0.46
C ASN A 32 24.70 -11.27 -0.85
N TRP A 33 23.55 -10.66 -0.58
CA TRP A 33 22.24 -11.16 -1.03
C TRP A 33 22.21 -11.43 -2.53
N GLN A 34 22.79 -10.55 -3.35
CA GLN A 34 22.82 -10.74 -4.81
C GLN A 34 23.82 -11.80 -5.26
N ASN A 35 24.96 -11.91 -4.57
CA ASN A 35 26.02 -12.84 -4.94
C ASN A 35 25.70 -14.29 -4.53
N ASP A 36 25.04 -14.46 -3.39
CA ASP A 36 24.83 -15.77 -2.75
C ASP A 36 23.39 -16.27 -2.88
N ASN A 37 22.59 -15.70 -3.78
CA ASN A 37 21.17 -16.01 -3.84
C ASN A 37 20.89 -17.42 -4.40
N PRO A 38 20.35 -18.37 -3.60
CA PRO A 38 20.00 -19.70 -4.08
C PRO A 38 18.83 -19.70 -5.07
N ALA A 39 18.03 -18.62 -5.12
CA ALA A 39 16.84 -18.50 -5.98
C ALA A 39 17.10 -17.78 -7.32
N ASN A 40 18.33 -17.33 -7.59
CA ASN A 40 18.68 -16.52 -8.76
C ASN A 40 17.79 -15.26 -8.92
N ASP A 41 17.35 -14.67 -7.80
CA ASP A 41 16.61 -13.40 -7.82
C ASP A 41 17.55 -12.29 -8.27
N GLU A 42 17.27 -11.74 -9.45
CA GLU A 42 18.03 -10.65 -10.05
C GLU A 42 17.62 -9.28 -9.49
N ILE A 43 16.60 -9.22 -8.62
CA ILE A 43 16.08 -7.98 -8.08
C ILE A 43 16.94 -7.53 -6.91
N PRO A 44 17.66 -6.41 -7.04
CA PRO A 44 18.53 -5.96 -5.98
C PRO A 44 17.72 -5.41 -4.81
N PRO A 45 18.06 -5.76 -3.54
CA PRO A 45 17.39 -5.22 -2.37
C PRO A 45 17.45 -3.69 -2.29
N VAL A 46 16.43 -3.09 -1.69
CA VAL A 46 16.47 -1.67 -1.31
C VAL A 46 17.47 -1.50 -0.18
N VAL A 47 18.29 -0.45 -0.26
CA VAL A 47 19.36 -0.21 0.73
C VAL A 47 19.09 1.10 1.49
N LEU A 48 18.99 1.00 2.80
CA LEU A 48 18.85 2.12 3.74
C LEU A 48 20.11 2.23 4.61
N ALA A 49 21.19 2.75 4.04
CA ALA A 49 22.43 3.03 4.76
C ALA A 49 22.37 4.39 5.48
N GLU A 50 23.43 4.76 6.21
CA GLU A 50 23.51 5.99 7.03
C GLU A 50 22.91 7.24 6.34
N LYS A 51 23.28 7.49 5.08
CA LYS A 51 22.76 8.61 4.28
C LYS A 51 21.24 8.53 4.03
N GLN A 52 20.72 7.33 3.77
CA GLN A 52 19.28 7.16 3.57
C GLN A 52 18.52 7.25 4.89
N LEU A 53 19.11 6.72 5.97
CA LEU A 53 18.53 6.76 7.31
C LEU A 53 18.42 8.20 7.84
N SER A 54 19.39 9.06 7.57
CA SER A 54 19.34 10.48 7.96
C SER A 54 18.34 11.32 7.14
N GLU A 55 18.01 10.86 5.93
CA GLU A 55 17.04 11.51 5.03
C GLU A 55 15.67 10.80 5.02
N LEU A 56 15.42 9.87 5.97
CA LEU A 56 14.26 8.96 5.94
C LEU A 56 12.95 9.72 5.73
N ASP A 57 12.74 10.84 6.43
CA ASP A 57 11.53 11.67 6.30
C ASP A 57 11.19 12.03 4.86
N ASN A 58 12.17 12.31 4.00
CA ASN A 58 11.94 12.72 2.62
C ASN A 58 12.23 11.62 1.58
N LEU A 59 12.36 10.38 2.04
CA LEU A 59 12.72 9.22 1.22
C LEU A 59 11.54 8.27 1.00
N ILE A 60 11.32 7.87 -0.26
CA ILE A 60 10.46 6.76 -0.64
C ILE A 60 11.27 5.47 -0.58
N ILE A 61 10.85 4.50 0.24
CA ILE A 61 11.58 3.24 0.47
C ILE A 61 10.94 2.02 -0.20
N VAL A 62 9.67 2.10 -0.62
CA VAL A 62 8.96 1.08 -1.41
C VAL A 62 7.99 1.76 -2.38
N ASN A 63 7.49 1.02 -3.37
CA ASN A 63 6.46 1.54 -4.27
C ASN A 63 5.12 1.75 -3.55
N GLN A 64 4.31 2.66 -4.09
CA GLN A 64 2.96 2.87 -3.58
C GLN A 64 2.07 1.66 -3.87
N GLY A 65 1.30 1.23 -2.87
CA GLY A 65 0.44 0.05 -2.97
C GLY A 65 1.16 -1.28 -2.79
N GLN A 66 2.49 -1.28 -2.61
CA GLN A 66 3.28 -2.46 -2.21
C GLN A 66 2.62 -3.15 -1.01
N ARG A 67 2.31 -4.44 -1.10
CA ARG A 67 1.58 -5.16 -0.04
C ARG A 67 2.50 -5.86 0.96
N TYR A 68 3.68 -6.29 0.53
CA TYR A 68 4.61 -7.10 1.31
C TYR A 68 6.00 -6.47 1.35
N ALA A 69 6.62 -6.45 2.53
CA ALA A 69 8.00 -6.03 2.70
C ALA A 69 8.70 -6.83 3.81
N SER A 70 9.98 -7.11 3.61
CA SER A 70 10.87 -7.67 4.64
C SER A 70 12.06 -6.76 4.84
N VAL A 71 12.29 -6.37 6.09
CA VAL A 71 13.37 -5.48 6.51
C VAL A 71 14.40 -6.27 7.29
N TYR A 72 15.67 -6.18 6.90
CA TYR A 72 16.79 -6.83 7.56
C TYR A 72 17.67 -5.78 8.22
N ARG A 73 17.90 -5.93 9.52
CA ARG A 73 18.89 -5.13 10.26
C ARG A 73 20.29 -5.57 9.83
N ALA A 74 20.99 -4.68 9.14
CA ALA A 74 22.37 -4.86 8.70
C ALA A 74 23.29 -3.93 9.50
N GLY A 75 23.83 -4.45 10.60
CA GLY A 75 24.59 -3.70 11.57
C GLY A 75 23.71 -2.83 12.49
N THR A 76 24.12 -1.59 12.75
CA THR A 76 23.46 -0.71 13.72
C THR A 76 22.22 -0.05 13.14
N LEU A 77 21.08 -0.21 13.81
CA LEU A 77 19.82 0.49 13.49
C LEU A 77 19.13 0.92 14.78
N THR A 78 18.94 2.23 14.97
CA THR A 78 18.33 2.75 16.21
C THR A 78 16.84 2.43 16.27
N GLU A 79 16.25 2.45 17.46
CA GLU A 79 14.80 2.25 17.63
C GLU A 79 14.00 3.31 16.86
N ALA A 80 14.45 4.58 16.88
CA ALA A 80 13.82 5.66 16.13
C ALA A 80 13.84 5.41 14.61
N GLN A 81 14.97 4.96 14.06
CA GLN A 81 15.09 4.59 12.65
C GLN A 81 14.21 3.38 12.32
N THR A 82 14.15 2.40 13.21
CA THR A 82 13.33 1.18 13.07
C THR A 82 11.84 1.56 12.97
N THR A 83 11.34 2.37 13.91
CA THR A 83 9.97 2.89 13.92
C THR A 83 9.69 3.77 12.71
N ALA A 84 10.67 4.58 12.27
CA ALA A 84 10.54 5.40 11.08
C ALA A 84 10.36 4.56 9.81
N ILE A 85 11.14 3.48 9.66
CA ILE A 85 11.00 2.53 8.55
C ILE A 85 9.62 1.86 8.58
N ALA A 86 9.20 1.33 9.74
CA ALA A 86 7.88 0.72 9.89
C ALA A 86 6.74 1.70 9.52
N THR A 87 6.84 2.95 9.98
CA THR A 87 5.88 4.02 9.65
C THR A 87 5.87 4.33 8.15
N LYS A 88 7.03 4.35 7.49
CA LYS A 88 7.13 4.55 6.04
C LYS A 88 6.47 3.42 5.24
N LEU A 89 6.66 2.16 5.66
CA LEU A 89 5.99 1.01 5.05
C LEU A 89 4.47 1.09 5.25
N ALA A 90 4.03 1.39 6.46
CA ALA A 90 2.62 1.57 6.79
C ALA A 90 1.97 2.65 5.92
N LEU A 91 2.62 3.81 5.84
CA LEU A 91 2.19 4.92 4.99
C LEU A 91 2.07 4.47 3.54
N ALA A 92 3.07 3.78 2.97
CA ALA A 92 3.10 3.22 1.60
C ALA A 92 2.00 2.21 1.26
N GLY A 93 1.21 1.78 2.26
CA GLY A 93 0.10 0.85 2.07
C GLY A 93 0.48 -0.63 2.22
N VAL A 94 1.68 -0.91 2.76
CA VAL A 94 2.12 -2.26 3.12
C VAL A 94 1.13 -2.88 4.10
N LYS A 95 0.79 -4.14 3.84
CA LYS A 95 -0.17 -4.94 4.62
C LYS A 95 0.51 -5.97 5.50
N LYS A 96 1.68 -6.47 5.09
CA LYS A 96 2.51 -7.38 5.87
C LYS A 96 3.95 -6.91 5.83
N ALA A 97 4.54 -6.71 7.01
CA ALA A 97 5.93 -6.29 7.16
C ALA A 97 6.62 -7.10 8.24
N LEU A 98 7.75 -7.73 7.90
CA LEU A 98 8.54 -8.54 8.83
C LEU A 98 9.91 -7.92 9.03
N PHE A 99 10.42 -7.96 10.26
CA PHE A 99 11.72 -7.42 10.63
C PHE A 99 12.65 -8.52 11.13
N TYR A 100 13.80 -8.64 10.48
CA TYR A 100 14.77 -9.70 10.70
C TYR A 100 16.13 -9.16 11.15
N ALA A 101 16.89 -10.01 11.82
CA ALA A 101 18.30 -9.82 12.08
C ALA A 101 19.14 -10.14 10.82
N ALA A 102 20.44 -9.82 10.90
CA ALA A 102 21.42 -10.04 9.85
C ALA A 102 21.60 -11.52 9.47
N ASP A 103 21.30 -12.43 10.40
CA ASP A 103 21.36 -13.88 10.26
C ASP A 103 20.01 -14.51 9.86
N TYR A 104 19.07 -13.68 9.38
CA TYR A 104 17.73 -14.08 8.94
C TYR A 104 16.79 -14.55 10.07
N ALA A 105 17.15 -14.40 11.34
CA ALA A 105 16.23 -14.63 12.44
C ALA A 105 15.15 -13.55 12.50
N LEU A 106 13.88 -13.95 12.67
CA LEU A 106 12.77 -12.99 12.83
C LEU A 106 12.90 -12.29 14.18
N LEU A 107 13.06 -10.97 14.15
CA LEU A 107 13.09 -10.12 15.34
C LEU A 107 11.68 -9.69 15.75
N GLU A 108 10.86 -9.26 14.78
CA GLU A 108 9.53 -8.73 15.05
C GLU A 108 8.61 -8.88 13.82
N ASP A 109 7.32 -9.12 14.05
CA ASP A 109 6.27 -9.01 13.03
C ASP A 109 5.55 -7.66 13.19
N TRP A 110 5.73 -6.77 12.23
CA TRP A 110 5.16 -5.42 12.27
C TRP A 110 3.74 -5.35 11.70
N THR A 111 3.21 -6.44 11.14
CA THR A 111 1.93 -6.45 10.41
C THR A 111 0.78 -5.84 11.20
N SER A 112 0.67 -6.18 12.49
CA SER A 112 -0.42 -5.72 13.36
C SER A 112 -0.34 -4.23 13.72
N GLN A 113 0.87 -3.65 13.74
CA GLN A 113 1.06 -2.24 14.12
C GLN A 113 0.98 -1.26 12.94
N LEU A 114 1.12 -1.72 11.69
CA LEU A 114 1.07 -0.84 10.51
C LEU A 114 -0.19 0.04 10.46
N PRO A 115 -1.42 -0.45 10.72
CA PRO A 115 -2.61 0.42 10.67
C PRO A 115 -2.55 1.57 11.69
N ARG A 116 -2.04 1.30 12.91
CA ARG A 116 -1.89 2.32 13.95
C ARG A 116 -0.82 3.34 13.55
N LEU A 117 0.35 2.88 13.12
CA LEU A 117 1.45 3.75 12.68
C LEU A 117 1.02 4.66 11.52
N LYS A 118 0.26 4.12 10.57
CA LYS A 118 -0.32 4.90 9.46
C LYS A 118 -1.27 5.98 9.99
N SER A 119 -2.22 5.59 10.84
CA SER A 119 -3.19 6.53 11.42
C SER A 119 -2.51 7.64 12.22
N ASP A 120 -1.55 7.30 13.07
CA ASP A 120 -0.80 8.26 13.89
C ASP A 120 0.00 9.23 13.02
N ALA A 121 0.62 8.75 11.94
CA ALA A 121 1.35 9.61 11.01
C ALA A 121 0.43 10.51 10.18
N GLU A 122 -0.71 10.00 9.71
CA GLU A 122 -1.70 10.77 8.96
C GLU A 122 -2.39 11.84 9.83
N SER A 123 -2.56 11.57 11.13
CA SER A 123 -3.12 12.54 12.08
C SER A 123 -2.09 13.53 12.65
N GLY A 124 -0.83 13.47 12.19
CA GLY A 124 0.25 14.34 12.67
C GLY A 124 0.79 14.01 14.07
N ASN A 125 0.41 12.86 14.64
CA ASN A 125 0.82 12.39 15.96
C ASN A 125 2.08 11.49 15.93
N SER A 126 2.61 11.17 14.75
CA SER A 126 3.86 10.40 14.63
C SER A 126 5.06 11.20 15.14
N LEU A 127 5.82 10.59 16.05
CA LEU A 127 7.00 11.19 16.68
C LEU A 127 8.26 11.14 15.81
N VAL A 128 8.30 10.26 14.80
CA VAL A 128 9.52 9.92 14.06
C VAL A 128 9.47 10.19 12.57
N VAL A 129 8.27 10.26 11.99
CA VAL A 129 8.08 10.49 10.54
C VAL A 129 6.87 11.37 10.32
N LYS A 130 7.07 12.50 9.64
CA LYS A 130 5.97 13.30 9.10
C LYS A 130 5.47 12.64 7.81
N ALA A 131 4.15 12.58 7.62
CA ALA A 131 3.54 11.96 6.45
C ALA A 131 4.22 12.45 5.14
N PRO A 132 5.00 11.59 4.45
CA PRO A 132 5.79 11.96 3.31
C PRO A 132 5.19 11.30 2.09
N TYR A 133 4.13 11.91 1.63
CA TYR A 133 3.70 11.78 0.27
C TYR A 133 4.12 13.06 -0.43
N GLU A 134 4.50 12.98 -1.71
CA GLU A 134 4.48 14.17 -2.57
C GLU A 134 3.23 14.97 -2.22
N GLU A 135 3.31 16.29 -2.05
CA GLU A 135 2.12 17.09 -1.83
C GLU A 135 1.09 16.69 -2.90
N ILE A 136 0.16 15.81 -2.53
CA ILE A 136 -0.90 15.34 -3.41
C ILE A 136 -1.79 16.56 -3.47
N ASN A 137 -1.48 17.41 -4.44
CA ASN A 137 -2.24 18.60 -4.68
C ASN A 137 -3.49 18.17 -5.44
N LEU A 138 -4.50 17.74 -4.67
CA LEU A 138 -5.78 17.30 -5.20
C LEU A 138 -6.48 18.40 -6.02
N LEU A 139 -6.03 19.66 -5.97
CA LEU A 139 -6.54 20.72 -6.83
C LEU A 139 -5.98 20.64 -8.25
N GLN A 140 -4.74 20.15 -8.42
CA GLN A 140 -4.07 20.05 -9.72
C GLN A 140 -4.26 18.70 -10.41
N MET A 141 -4.61 17.65 -9.66
CA MET A 141 -4.90 16.34 -10.23
C MET A 141 -6.14 16.36 -11.13
N ALA A 142 -6.13 15.52 -12.16
CA ALA A 142 -7.32 15.25 -12.96
C ALA A 142 -8.31 14.35 -12.21
N ASP A 143 -9.58 14.37 -12.60
CA ASP A 143 -10.64 13.66 -11.86
C ASP A 143 -10.48 12.12 -11.95
N ASN A 144 -9.89 11.61 -13.03
CA ASN A 144 -9.53 10.19 -13.18
C ASN A 144 -8.38 9.76 -12.24
N GLU A 145 -7.38 10.62 -12.01
CA GLU A 145 -6.29 10.34 -11.08
C GLU A 145 -6.79 10.32 -9.63
N LYS A 146 -7.69 11.25 -9.28
CA LYS A 146 -8.39 11.25 -8.00
C LYS A 146 -9.26 10.01 -7.82
N ALA A 147 -9.91 9.55 -8.90
CA ALA A 147 -10.71 8.33 -8.87
C ALA A 147 -9.84 7.10 -8.62
N LEU A 148 -8.63 7.02 -9.19
CA LEU A 148 -7.66 5.96 -8.88
C LEU A 148 -7.25 6.00 -7.40
N LEU A 149 -7.01 7.19 -6.85
CA LEU A 149 -6.69 7.37 -5.42
C LEU A 149 -7.84 6.90 -4.51
N LEU A 150 -9.09 7.15 -4.92
CA LEU A 150 -10.28 6.67 -4.23
C LEU A 150 -10.44 5.15 -4.34
N ALA A 151 -10.25 4.57 -5.53
CA ALA A 151 -10.31 3.13 -5.75
C ALA A 151 -9.28 2.37 -4.91
N ALA A 152 -8.08 2.94 -4.74
CA ALA A 152 -7.00 2.38 -3.93
C ALA A 152 -7.33 2.25 -2.43
N ARG A 153 -8.42 2.85 -1.94
CA ARG A 153 -8.91 2.66 -0.57
C ARG A 153 -9.55 1.29 -0.35
N TYR A 154 -9.95 0.61 -1.41
CA TYR A 154 -10.65 -0.66 -1.37
C TYR A 154 -9.72 -1.80 -1.81
N GLU A 155 -9.91 -3.00 -1.26
CA GLU A 155 -9.16 -4.18 -1.68
C GLU A 155 -9.57 -4.62 -3.10
N GLY A 156 -10.84 -4.42 -3.43
CA GLY A 156 -11.37 -4.50 -4.79
C GLY A 156 -12.57 -3.56 -4.91
N LEU A 157 -12.70 -2.88 -6.05
CA LEU A 157 -13.83 -2.04 -6.39
C LEU A 157 -14.19 -2.33 -7.84
N ALA A 158 -15.46 -2.58 -8.11
CA ALA A 158 -15.96 -2.94 -9.43
C ALA A 158 -17.34 -2.31 -9.69
N ILE A 159 -17.73 -2.26 -10.96
CA ILE A 159 -19.05 -1.78 -11.39
C ILE A 159 -19.84 -2.91 -12.04
N HIS A 160 -21.13 -2.99 -11.72
CA HIS A 160 -22.02 -3.89 -12.42
C HIS A 160 -22.39 -3.31 -13.80
N PRO A 161 -22.31 -4.09 -14.90
CA PRO A 161 -22.48 -3.55 -16.25
C PRO A 161 -23.87 -2.94 -16.50
N ASP A 162 -24.94 -3.62 -16.08
CA ASP A 162 -26.30 -3.15 -16.38
C ASP A 162 -26.86 -2.10 -15.41
N SER A 163 -26.54 -2.22 -14.12
CA SER A 163 -27.14 -1.37 -13.09
C SER A 163 -26.28 -0.15 -12.73
N GLU A 164 -25.07 -0.06 -13.28
CA GLU A 164 -24.03 0.90 -12.89
C GLU A 164 -23.74 0.94 -11.38
N ALA A 165 -24.15 -0.09 -10.64
CA ALA A 165 -23.96 -0.15 -9.20
C ALA A 165 -22.51 -0.51 -8.88
N PHE A 166 -21.92 0.22 -7.95
CA PHE A 166 -20.60 -0.10 -7.42
C PHE A 166 -20.66 -1.23 -6.40
N TYR A 167 -19.64 -2.06 -6.41
CA TYR A 167 -19.41 -3.11 -5.42
C TYR A 167 -17.97 -3.04 -4.93
N ARG A 168 -17.78 -3.26 -3.64
CA ARG A 168 -16.47 -3.42 -3.00
C ARG A 168 -16.25 -4.87 -2.60
N TYR A 169 -15.02 -5.31 -2.64
CA TYR A 169 -14.61 -6.61 -2.14
C TYR A 169 -14.20 -6.50 -0.68
N VAL A 170 -14.87 -7.25 0.20
CA VAL A 170 -14.57 -7.30 1.63
C VAL A 170 -14.64 -8.76 2.07
N SER A 171 -13.54 -9.27 2.63
CA SER A 171 -13.49 -10.60 3.29
C SER A 171 -14.06 -11.75 2.44
N GLY A 172 -13.75 -11.80 1.15
CA GLY A 172 -14.23 -12.88 0.28
C GLY A 172 -15.51 -12.59 -0.50
N VAL A 173 -16.23 -11.52 -0.18
CA VAL A 173 -17.57 -11.24 -0.70
C VAL A 173 -17.63 -9.87 -1.38
N TRP A 174 -18.39 -9.79 -2.48
CA TRP A 174 -18.73 -8.53 -3.13
C TRP A 174 -19.96 -7.91 -2.47
N GLU A 175 -19.78 -6.74 -1.85
CA GLU A 175 -20.86 -5.97 -1.23
C GLU A 175 -21.17 -4.73 -2.06
N LYS A 176 -22.46 -4.42 -2.22
CA LYS A 176 -22.88 -3.18 -2.89
C LYS A 176 -22.47 -1.98 -2.05
N ILE A 177 -21.88 -0.97 -2.68
CA ILE A 177 -21.52 0.31 -2.05
C ILE A 177 -22.25 1.45 -2.75
N SER A 178 -22.78 2.40 -1.97
CA SER A 178 -23.51 3.53 -2.53
C SER A 178 -22.55 4.61 -3.08
N PRO A 179 -22.95 5.35 -4.13
CA PRO A 179 -22.20 6.53 -4.59
C PRO A 179 -21.98 7.57 -3.49
N LEU A 180 -22.90 7.64 -2.51
CA LEU A 180 -22.78 8.53 -1.35
C LEU A 180 -21.61 8.12 -0.44
N GLU A 181 -21.41 6.82 -0.20
CA GLU A 181 -20.27 6.32 0.58
C GLU A 181 -18.95 6.57 -0.15
N LEU A 182 -18.90 6.35 -1.47
CA LEU A 182 -17.74 6.72 -2.28
C LEU A 182 -17.45 8.23 -2.20
N SER A 183 -18.50 9.07 -2.24
CA SER A 183 -18.36 10.53 -2.07
C SER A 183 -17.84 10.91 -0.68
N ARG A 184 -18.28 10.20 0.37
CA ARG A 184 -17.81 10.42 1.75
C ARG A 184 -16.34 10.03 1.88
N GLU A 185 -15.93 8.90 1.32
CA GLU A 185 -14.52 8.50 1.31
C GLU A 185 -13.65 9.45 0.50
N MET A 186 -14.16 9.99 -0.62
CA MET A 186 -13.45 11.05 -1.32
C MET A 186 -13.31 12.31 -0.46
N GLY A 187 -14.35 12.67 0.31
CA GLY A 187 -14.28 13.75 1.29
C GLY A 187 -13.23 13.49 2.38
N ASN A 188 -13.08 12.25 2.84
CA ASN A 188 -12.02 11.86 3.78
C ASN A 188 -10.64 12.01 3.16
N ILE A 189 -10.46 11.64 1.89
CA ILE A 189 -9.23 11.86 1.13
C ILE A 189 -8.90 13.36 1.09
N TYR A 190 -9.85 14.21 0.67
CA TYR A 190 -9.63 15.65 0.65
C TYR A 190 -9.24 16.23 2.01
N ARG A 191 -9.89 15.77 3.10
CA ARG A 191 -9.56 16.17 4.46
C ARG A 191 -8.15 15.73 4.87
N GLN A 192 -7.76 14.50 4.53
CA GLN A 192 -6.43 13.96 4.82
C GLN A 192 -5.33 14.80 4.19
N TYR A 193 -5.55 15.31 2.98
CA TYR A 193 -4.60 16.19 2.29
C TYR A 193 -4.86 17.69 2.55
N ASN A 194 -5.62 18.04 3.60
CA ASN A 194 -5.98 19.42 3.98
C ASN A 194 -6.41 20.30 2.78
N THR A 195 -7.15 19.72 1.86
CA THR A 195 -7.55 20.37 0.61
C THR A 195 -9.06 20.56 0.57
N ASN A 196 -9.50 21.75 0.20
CA ASN A 196 -10.92 22.03 0.00
C ASN A 196 -11.45 21.32 -1.25
N PHE A 197 -12.73 20.96 -1.23
CA PHE A 197 -13.41 20.38 -2.37
C PHE A 197 -14.78 21.02 -2.57
N SER A 198 -15.31 20.87 -3.78
CA SER A 198 -16.70 21.19 -4.08
C SER A 198 -17.51 19.90 -4.24
N LYS A 199 -18.83 20.00 -4.08
CA LYS A 199 -19.74 18.89 -4.40
C LYS A 199 -19.54 18.41 -5.84
N ARG A 200 -19.30 19.34 -6.77
CA ARG A 200 -19.07 19.03 -8.19
C ARG A 200 -17.81 18.19 -8.39
N THR A 201 -16.69 18.58 -7.79
CA THR A 201 -15.42 17.85 -7.95
C THR A 201 -15.52 16.44 -7.38
N VAL A 202 -16.19 16.26 -6.23
CA VAL A 202 -16.41 14.91 -5.67
C VAL A 202 -17.29 14.06 -6.59
N ASN A 203 -18.38 14.62 -7.11
CA ASN A 203 -19.26 13.90 -8.04
C ASN A 203 -18.52 13.48 -9.32
N ASN A 204 -17.71 14.38 -9.90
CA ASN A 204 -16.93 14.05 -11.10
C ASN A 204 -15.98 12.86 -10.86
N VAL A 205 -15.37 12.79 -9.67
CA VAL A 205 -14.50 11.67 -9.31
C VAL A 205 -15.28 10.36 -9.23
N VAL A 206 -16.48 10.37 -8.66
CA VAL A 206 -17.35 9.18 -8.61
C VAL A 206 -17.84 8.77 -10.00
N GLU A 207 -18.13 9.71 -10.90
CA GLU A 207 -18.45 9.38 -12.29
C GLU A 207 -17.22 8.84 -13.03
N ALA A 208 -16.03 9.39 -12.79
CA ALA A 208 -14.79 8.87 -13.35
C ALA A 208 -14.50 7.43 -12.88
N LEU A 209 -14.86 7.07 -11.64
CA LEU A 209 -14.75 5.70 -11.14
C LEU A 209 -15.47 4.71 -12.06
N LYS A 210 -16.65 5.03 -12.60
CA LYS A 210 -17.42 4.14 -13.48
C LYS A 210 -16.62 3.70 -14.71
N ILE A 211 -15.69 4.54 -15.17
CA ILE A 211 -14.87 4.30 -16.36
C ILE A 211 -13.62 3.50 -16.01
N ILE A 212 -13.01 3.75 -14.85
CA ILE A 212 -11.69 3.21 -14.51
C ILE A 212 -11.72 1.90 -13.72
N VAL A 213 -12.81 1.61 -12.99
CA VAL A 213 -12.91 0.37 -12.21
C VAL A 213 -13.29 -0.80 -13.11
N PRO A 214 -12.81 -2.02 -12.82
CA PRO A 214 -13.19 -3.20 -13.57
C PRO A 214 -14.70 -3.46 -13.51
N VAL A 215 -15.24 -4.05 -14.57
CA VAL A 215 -16.62 -4.54 -14.61
C VAL A 215 -16.68 -5.87 -13.85
N LEU A 216 -17.67 -6.01 -12.96
CA LEU A 216 -17.97 -7.28 -12.30
C LEU A 216 -18.27 -8.34 -13.36
N GLY A 217 -17.43 -9.38 -13.42
CA GLY A 217 -17.66 -10.51 -14.32
C GLY A 217 -19.01 -11.15 -14.05
N GLU A 218 -19.62 -11.75 -15.08
CA GLU A 218 -20.85 -12.53 -14.88
C GLU A 218 -20.61 -13.58 -13.78
N PRO A 219 -21.53 -13.76 -12.82
CA PRO A 219 -21.43 -14.87 -11.90
C PRO A 219 -21.39 -16.16 -12.72
N CYS A 220 -20.39 -17.01 -12.50
CA CYS A 220 -20.35 -18.33 -13.12
C CYS A 220 -21.69 -19.04 -12.86
N LYS A 221 -22.47 -19.26 -13.92
CA LYS A 221 -23.73 -20.03 -13.91
C LYS A 221 -23.50 -21.54 -13.71
N GLU A 222 -22.48 -21.92 -12.95
CA GLU A 222 -22.27 -23.29 -12.49
C GLU A 222 -22.55 -23.37 -10.99
N VAL A 223 -23.74 -22.88 -10.59
CA VAL A 223 -24.30 -23.28 -9.31
C VAL A 223 -25.08 -24.56 -9.58
N ILE A 224 -24.44 -25.69 -9.28
CA ILE A 224 -25.06 -27.01 -9.30
C ILE A 224 -26.25 -26.94 -8.32
N PRO A 225 -27.50 -27.20 -8.75
CA PRO A 225 -28.60 -27.28 -7.81
C PRO A 225 -28.39 -28.54 -6.97
N PHE A 226 -28.12 -28.36 -5.68
CA PHE A 226 -28.20 -29.46 -4.72
C PHE A 226 -29.66 -29.93 -4.69
N ALA A 227 -29.92 -31.06 -5.34
CA ALA A 227 -31.18 -31.77 -5.20
C ALA A 227 -31.27 -32.27 -3.76
N ASN A 228 -32.20 -31.70 -2.98
CA ASN A 228 -32.67 -32.35 -1.76
C ASN A 228 -33.36 -33.66 -2.17
N VAL A 229 -32.67 -34.79 -1.95
CA VAL A 229 -33.31 -36.10 -1.94
C VAL A 229 -34.08 -36.17 -0.64
N ASN A 230 -35.40 -35.94 -0.71
CA ASN A 230 -36.32 -36.35 0.33
C ASN A 230 -36.41 -37.89 0.28
N ASP A 231 -35.93 -38.55 1.33
CA ASP A 231 -36.23 -39.95 1.61
C ASP A 231 -37.72 -40.10 1.97
N HIS A 232 -38.41 -40.98 1.24
CA HIS A 232 -39.69 -41.58 1.61
C HIS A 232 -39.56 -43.10 1.61
#